data_AF-A0A539ELT0-F1
#
_entry.id   AF-A0A539ELT0-F1
#
_cell.length_a   1.000
_cell.length_b   1.000
_cell.length_c   1.000
_cell.angle_alpha   90.00
_cell.angle_beta   90.00
_cell.angle_gamma   90.00
#
_symmetry.space_group_name_H-M   'P 1'
#
loop_
_entity.id
_entity.type
_entity.pdbx_description
1 polymer ?
#
loop_
_entity_poly.entity_id
_entity_poly.type
_entity_poly.pdbx_seq_one_letter_code
_entity_poly.pdbx_strand_id
1 'polypeptide(L)'
;MTLAYVVLEGLAVLAGGWVGSAAPERLVLMGAGLLFLGFGGAALYWAEEAEEGARGWLEKAKGWGPFAVSFAATGAAEMGDRTQLACAALSAQSGAPWTVYLAAVAALALLNLATVFLGDWLSSRVDTPKLQKAGGVVFLLAGATLLVRGFRLP
;
A
#
# COMPACT_ATOMS: atom_id res chain seq x y z
N MET A 1 12.66 1.34 -1.52
CA MET A 1 11.47 0.75 -0.92
C MET A 1 11.52 0.83 0.61
N THR A 2 12.34 0.03 1.31
CA THR A 2 12.34 -0.05 2.79
C THR A 2 12.56 1.29 3.50
N LEU A 3 13.45 2.16 3.00
CA LEU A 3 13.68 3.47 3.61
C LEU A 3 12.46 4.41 3.49
N ALA A 4 11.71 4.35 2.39
CA ALA A 4 10.50 5.15 2.23
C ALA A 4 9.47 4.79 3.30
N TYR A 5 9.26 3.48 3.53
CA TYR A 5 8.39 3.01 4.60
C TYR A 5 8.87 3.42 5.99
N VAL A 6 10.16 3.25 6.29
CA VAL A 6 10.73 3.64 7.59
C VAL A 6 10.49 5.13 7.85
N VAL A 7 10.70 5.98 6.84
CA VAL A 7 10.45 7.42 6.95
C VAL A 7 8.95 7.71 7.12
N LEU A 8 8.09 7.11 6.29
CA LEU A 8 6.64 7.33 6.34
C LEU A 8 6.00 6.85 7.64
N GLU A 9 6.39 5.68 8.14
CA GLU A 9 5.97 5.15 9.46
C GLU A 9 6.48 6.03 10.60
N GLY A 10 7.71 6.54 10.50
CA GLY A 10 8.24 7.49 11.47
C GLY A 10 7.41 8.77 11.51
N LEU A 11 7.05 9.32 10.35
CA LEU A 11 6.16 10.47 10.24
C LEU A 11 4.77 10.18 10.81
N ALA A 12 4.22 8.99 10.59
CA ALA A 12 2.92 8.58 11.10
C ALA A 12 2.90 8.43 12.63
N VAL A 13 3.92 7.78 13.20
CA VAL A 13 4.08 7.62 14.66
C VAL A 13 4.23 8.98 15.35
N LEU A 14 4.98 9.90 14.75
CA LEU A 14 5.13 11.28 15.24
C LEU A 14 3.85 12.09 15.07
N ALA A 15 3.10 11.87 13.99
CA ALA A 15 1.80 12.49 13.72
C ALA A 15 0.67 11.93 14.60
N GLY A 16 0.89 10.81 15.31
CA GLY A 16 -0.07 10.20 16.25
C GLY A 16 -0.61 11.14 17.33
N GLY A 17 0.08 12.24 17.63
CA GLY A 17 -0.44 13.32 18.48
C GLY A 17 -1.56 14.17 17.85
N TRP A 18 -1.83 14.05 16.55
CA TRP A 18 -2.70 14.96 15.78
C TRP A 18 -3.90 14.31 15.10
N VAL A 19 -3.96 12.98 15.03
CA VAL A 19 -4.91 12.29 14.15
C VAL A 19 -5.99 11.59 14.95
N GLY A 20 -7.17 12.19 14.97
CA GLY A 20 -8.35 11.59 15.59
C GLY A 20 -9.64 12.33 15.26
N SER A 21 -9.96 12.53 13.97
CA SER A 21 -11.33 12.93 13.54
C SER A 21 -11.63 12.94 12.03
N ALA A 22 -10.67 12.69 11.13
CA ALA A 22 -10.84 13.08 9.73
C ALA A 22 -11.26 11.91 8.79
N ALA A 23 -12.49 11.45 8.90
CA ALA A 23 -13.36 10.98 7.80
C ALA A 23 -14.41 9.96 8.30
N PRO A 24 -15.67 10.05 7.85
CA PRO A 24 -16.68 9.02 8.11
C PRO A 24 -16.22 7.67 7.56
N GLU A 25 -16.28 6.63 8.38
CA GLU A 25 -15.85 5.26 8.02
C GLU A 25 -16.51 4.77 6.73
N ARG A 26 -17.80 5.09 6.55
CA ARG A 26 -18.54 4.80 5.32
C ARG A 26 -17.88 5.37 4.07
N LEU A 27 -17.42 6.62 4.10
CA LEU A 27 -16.76 7.25 2.94
C LEU A 27 -15.39 6.62 2.67
N VAL A 28 -14.64 6.29 3.71
CA VAL A 28 -13.36 5.59 3.57
C VAL A 28 -13.53 4.22 2.93
N LEU A 29 -14.52 3.45 3.38
CA LEU A 29 -14.81 2.13 2.82
C LEU A 29 -15.35 2.21 1.39
N MET A 30 -16.23 3.17 1.09
CA MET A 30 -16.76 3.36 -0.25
C MET A 30 -15.68 3.84 -1.23
N GLY A 31 -14.87 4.81 -0.84
CA GLY A 31 -13.76 5.31 -1.65
C GLY A 31 -12.71 4.23 -1.90
N ALA A 32 -12.27 3.52 -0.85
CA ALA A 32 -11.35 2.39 -1.01
C ALA A 32 -11.97 1.30 -1.90
N GLY A 33 -13.24 0.96 -1.70
CA GLY A 33 -13.93 -0.03 -2.51
C GLY A 33 -13.93 0.30 -4.01
N LEU A 34 -14.25 1.55 -4.37
CA LEU A 34 -14.21 2.03 -5.75
C LEU A 34 -12.78 2.02 -6.32
N LEU A 35 -11.78 2.44 -5.54
CA LEU A 35 -10.38 2.41 -5.95
C LEU A 35 -9.90 0.98 -6.23
N PHE A 36 -10.20 0.03 -5.35
CA PHE A 36 -9.83 -1.38 -5.54
C PHE A 36 -10.54 -2.01 -6.74
N LEU A 37 -11.81 -1.66 -7.00
CA LEU A 37 -12.48 -2.07 -8.24
C LEU A 37 -11.82 -1.46 -9.48
N GLY A 38 -11.47 -0.18 -9.43
CA GLY A 38 -10.80 0.53 -10.51
C GLY A 38 -9.43 -0.08 -10.83
N PHE A 39 -8.59 -0.30 -9.81
CA PHE A 39 -7.30 -0.95 -9.97
C PHE A 39 -7.43 -2.41 -10.42
N GLY A 40 -8.39 -3.16 -9.88
CA GLY A 40 -8.64 -4.53 -10.31
C GLY A 40 -9.06 -4.63 -11.78
N GLY A 41 -9.93 -3.72 -12.23
CA GLY A 41 -10.32 -3.61 -13.64
C GLY A 41 -9.15 -3.17 -14.53
N ALA A 42 -8.42 -2.13 -14.13
CA ALA A 42 -7.25 -1.64 -14.85
C ALA A 42 -6.15 -2.72 -14.97
N ALA A 43 -5.90 -3.50 -13.92
CA ALA A 43 -4.94 -4.60 -13.94
C ALA A 43 -5.34 -5.74 -14.90
N LEU A 44 -6.63 -5.86 -15.26
CA LEU A 44 -7.10 -6.88 -16.19
C LEU A 44 -7.18 -6.39 -17.64
N TYR A 45 -7.49 -5.11 -17.86
CA TYR A 45 -7.77 -4.56 -19.19
C TYR A 45 -6.73 -3.55 -19.71
N TRP A 46 -5.95 -2.93 -18.83
CA TRP A 46 -4.97 -1.89 -19.15
C TRP A 46 -3.58 -2.19 -18.58
N ALA A 47 -3.27 -3.48 -18.39
CA ALA A 47 -2.00 -3.88 -17.81
C ALA A 47 -0.82 -3.41 -18.68
N GLU A 48 -0.95 -3.52 -20.00
CA GLU A 48 0.08 -3.12 -20.96
C GLU A 48 0.27 -1.59 -20.98
N GLU A 49 -0.82 -0.82 -21.06
CA GLU A 49 -0.77 0.65 -21.05
C GLU A 49 -0.24 1.20 -19.71
N ALA A 50 -0.57 0.54 -18.60
CA ALA A 50 -0.02 0.88 -17.29
C ALA A 50 1.49 0.62 -17.22
N GLU A 51 1.96 -0.49 -17.81
CA GLU A 51 3.39 -0.81 -17.88
C GLU A 51 4.14 0.17 -18.79
N GLU A 52 3.58 0.54 -19.94
CA GLU A 52 4.13 1.57 -20.82
C GLU A 52 4.18 2.94 -20.15
N GLY A 53 3.11 3.33 -19.45
CA GLY A 53 3.06 4.57 -18.67
C GLY A 53 4.12 4.61 -17.57
N ALA A 54 4.30 3.51 -16.84
CA ALA A 54 5.33 3.36 -15.84
C ALA A 54 6.74 3.45 -16.46
N ARG A 55 6.99 2.78 -17.58
CA ARG A 55 8.26 2.88 -18.34
C ARG A 55 8.52 4.32 -18.80
N GLY A 56 7.50 5.01 -19.29
CA GLY A 56 7.60 6.42 -19.70
C GLY A 56 7.92 7.36 -18.53
N TRP A 57 7.35 7.10 -17.34
CA TRP A 57 7.72 7.83 -16.13
C TRP A 57 9.17 7.54 -15.70
N LEU A 58 9.60 6.27 -15.76
CA LEU A 58 10.97 5.87 -15.43
C LEU A 58 12.00 6.52 -16.36
N GLU A 59 11.72 6.62 -17.66
CA GLU A 59 12.59 7.32 -18.62
C GLU A 59 12.72 8.81 -18.30
N LYS A 60 11.64 9.47 -17.87
CA LYS A 60 11.70 10.86 -17.38
C LYS A 60 12.50 10.98 -16.08
N ALA A 61 12.44 9.96 -15.23
CA ALA A 61 13.12 9.91 -13.93
C ALA A 61 14.55 9.35 -13.99
N LYS A 62 15.09 9.06 -15.19
CA LYS A 62 16.39 8.41 -15.41
C LYS A 62 17.58 9.15 -14.75
N GLY A 63 17.47 10.47 -14.59
CA GLY A 63 18.47 11.31 -13.91
C GLY A 63 18.41 11.30 -12.38
N TRP A 64 17.37 10.73 -11.76
CA TRP A 64 17.15 10.79 -10.30
C TRP A 64 17.95 9.72 -9.53
N GLY A 65 18.56 8.78 -10.24
CA GLY A 65 19.27 7.65 -9.64
C GLY A 65 18.31 6.60 -9.04
N PRO A 66 18.72 5.32 -8.95
CA PRO A 66 17.82 4.22 -8.58
C PRO A 66 17.17 4.39 -7.20
N PHE A 67 17.89 5.00 -6.26
CA PHE A 67 17.43 5.26 -4.91
C PHE A 67 16.26 6.25 -4.87
N ALA A 68 16.39 7.42 -5.50
CA ALA A 68 15.35 8.44 -5.43
C ALA A 68 14.11 8.03 -6.23
N VAL A 69 14.28 7.35 -7.36
CA VAL A 69 13.18 6.75 -8.14
C VAL A 69 12.39 5.78 -7.26
N SER A 70 13.08 4.84 -6.61
CA SER A 70 12.44 3.86 -5.73
C SER A 70 11.79 4.51 -4.51
N PHE A 71 12.43 5.52 -3.91
CA PHE A 71 11.88 6.25 -2.77
C PHE A 71 10.62 7.03 -3.16
N ALA A 72 10.64 7.75 -4.28
CA ALA A 72 9.50 8.54 -4.75
C ALA A 72 8.32 7.66 -5.17
N ALA A 73 8.57 6.58 -5.93
CA ALA A 73 7.52 5.66 -6.37
C ALA A 73 6.87 4.94 -5.17
N THR A 74 7.69 4.38 -4.27
CA THR A 74 7.17 3.70 -3.07
C THR A 74 6.50 4.71 -2.14
N GLY A 75 7.15 5.86 -1.91
CA GLY A 75 6.65 6.88 -1.00
C GLY A 75 5.29 7.43 -1.42
N ALA A 76 5.11 7.71 -2.72
CA ALA A 76 3.83 8.16 -3.26
C ALA A 76 2.76 7.07 -3.20
N ALA A 77 3.12 5.80 -3.45
CA ALA A 77 2.18 4.67 -3.37
C ALA A 77 1.71 4.40 -1.94
N GLU A 78 2.56 4.67 -0.95
CA GLU A 78 2.34 4.32 0.46
C GLU A 78 1.86 5.49 1.32
N MET A 79 1.80 6.71 0.79
CA MET A 79 1.33 7.86 1.56
C MET A 79 -0.14 7.68 1.98
N GLY A 80 -0.38 7.61 3.30
CA GLY A 80 -1.72 7.52 3.85
C GLY A 80 -2.27 6.09 3.96
N ASP A 81 -1.40 5.08 3.93
CA ASP A 81 -1.82 3.71 4.16
C ASP A 81 -2.43 3.51 5.56
N ARG A 82 -3.33 2.53 5.68
CA ARG A 82 -4.00 2.19 6.95
C ARG A 82 -3.02 1.78 8.03
N THR A 83 -1.87 1.21 7.65
CA THR A 83 -0.81 0.84 8.60
C THR A 83 -0.26 2.07 9.33
N GLN A 84 -0.09 3.20 8.63
CA GLN A 84 0.35 4.46 9.20
C GLN A 84 -0.67 5.02 10.20
N LEU A 85 -1.98 4.96 9.89
CA LEU A 85 -3.04 5.39 10.81
C LEU A 85 -3.13 4.49 12.06
N ALA A 86 -2.95 3.18 11.89
CA ALA A 86 -2.92 2.24 13.00
C ALA A 86 -1.70 2.48 13.92
N CYS A 87 -0.52 2.71 13.35
CA CYS A 87 0.70 3.05 14.08
C CYS A 87 0.55 4.38 14.83
N ALA A 88 -0.04 5.40 14.19
CA ALA A 88 -0.34 6.70 14.79
C ALA A 88 -1.26 6.55 16.02
N ALA A 89 -2.37 5.80 15.89
CA ALA A 89 -3.31 5.55 16.97
C ALA A 89 -2.70 4.73 18.11
N LEU A 90 -1.92 3.69 17.79
CA LEU A 90 -1.25 2.85 18.78
C LEU A 90 -0.15 3.61 19.54
N SER A 91 0.59 4.48 18.85
CA SER A 91 1.55 5.41 19.46
C SER A 91 0.87 6.35 20.45
N ALA A 92 -0.26 6.95 20.05
CA ALA A 92 -1.05 7.83 20.91
C ALA A 92 -1.61 7.11 22.15
N GLN A 93 -2.10 5.88 22.00
CA GLN A 93 -2.68 5.11 23.09
C GLN A 93 -1.65 4.55 24.06
N SER A 94 -0.50 4.09 23.56
CA SER A 94 0.55 3.48 24.39
C SER A 94 1.43 4.51 25.10
N GLY A 95 1.49 5.76 24.60
CA GLY A 95 2.42 6.78 25.09
C GLY A 95 3.90 6.42 24.85
N ALA A 96 4.18 5.38 24.07
CA ALA A 96 5.51 4.82 23.84
C ALA A 96 5.86 4.83 22.34
N PRO A 97 6.03 6.02 21.72
CA PRO A 97 6.19 6.17 20.27
C PRO A 97 7.38 5.38 19.71
N TRP A 98 8.51 5.37 20.42
CA TRP A 98 9.71 4.65 19.98
C TRP A 98 9.53 3.13 19.95
N THR A 99 8.83 2.58 20.94
CA THR A 99 8.54 1.14 21.00
C THR A 99 7.60 0.72 19.86
N VAL A 100 6.55 1.52 19.61
CA VAL A 100 5.60 1.28 18.51
C VAL A 100 6.31 1.37 17.16
N TYR A 101 7.14 2.39 16.96
CA TYR A 101 7.92 2.57 15.73
C TYR A 101 8.85 1.38 15.45
N LEU A 102 9.66 0.98 16.44
CA LEU A 102 10.59 -0.14 16.27
C LEU A 102 9.85 -1.46 16.01
N ALA A 103 8.72 -1.70 16.68
CA ALA A 103 7.88 -2.86 16.44
C ALA A 103 7.28 -2.86 15.03
N ALA A 104 6.76 -1.72 14.57
CA ALA A 104 6.20 -1.57 13.22
C ALA A 104 7.25 -1.80 12.13
N VAL A 105 8.44 -1.19 12.27
CA VAL A 105 9.56 -1.38 11.34
C VAL A 105 10.02 -2.85 11.32
N ALA A 106 10.13 -3.50 12.48
CA ALA A 106 10.50 -4.91 12.56
C ALA A 106 9.45 -5.82 11.92
N ALA A 107 8.16 -5.59 12.19
CA ALA A 107 7.07 -6.35 11.58
C ALA A 107 7.07 -6.21 10.06
N LEU A 108 7.24 -4.99 9.56
CA LEU A 108 7.30 -4.72 8.12
C LEU A 108 8.52 -5.36 7.46
N ALA A 109 9.69 -5.33 8.12
CA ALA A 109 10.89 -5.98 7.61
C ALA A 109 10.69 -7.50 7.46
N LEU A 110 10.08 -8.14 8.47
CA LEU A 110 9.75 -9.57 8.42
C LEU A 110 8.71 -9.88 7.34
N LEU A 111 7.68 -9.05 7.20
CA LEU A 111 6.65 -9.20 6.18
C LEU A 111 7.24 -9.08 4.77
N ASN A 112 8.11 -8.10 4.54
CA ASN A 112 8.78 -7.92 3.25
C ASN A 112 9.67 -9.12 2.93
N LEU A 113 10.40 -9.64 3.92
CA LEU A 113 11.22 -10.84 3.74
C LEU A 113 10.34 -12.04 3.33
N ALA A 114 9.25 -12.27 4.05
CA ALA A 114 8.30 -13.34 3.72
C ALA A 114 7.68 -13.16 2.33
N THR A 115 7.31 -11.92 1.98
CA THR A 115 6.73 -11.57 0.67
C THR A 115 7.70 -11.84 -0.46
N VAL A 116 8.99 -11.52 -0.31
CA VAL A 116 10.01 -11.80 -1.33
C VAL A 116 10.18 -13.31 -1.53
N PHE A 117 10.30 -14.08 -0.44
CA PHE A 117 10.41 -15.54 -0.56
C PHE A 117 9.16 -16.18 -1.17
N LEU A 118 7.97 -15.73 -0.76
CA LEU A 118 6.71 -16.24 -1.30
C LEU A 118 6.52 -15.84 -2.77
N GLY A 119 6.88 -14.61 -3.13
CA GLY A 119 6.81 -14.11 -4.49
C GLY A 119 7.77 -14.84 -5.43
N ASP A 120 9.01 -15.07 -5.00
CA ASP A 120 9.99 -15.86 -5.75
C ASP A 120 9.50 -17.30 -5.95
N TRP A 121 9.07 -17.95 -4.87
CA TRP A 121 8.51 -19.30 -4.93
C TRP A 121 7.30 -19.39 -5.86
N LEU A 122 6.39 -18.43 -5.79
CA LEU A 122 5.16 -18.43 -6.58
C LEU A 122 5.43 -18.12 -8.07
N SER A 123 6.31 -17.16 -8.35
CA SER A 123 6.69 -16.80 -9.73
C SER A 123 7.48 -17.90 -10.42
N SER A 124 8.22 -18.73 -9.67
CA SER A 124 8.87 -19.93 -10.23
C SER A 124 7.90 -21.04 -10.67
N ARG A 125 6.64 -20.98 -10.21
CA ARG A 125 5.61 -22.02 -10.41
C ARG A 125 4.49 -21.58 -11.35
N VAL A 126 4.28 -20.27 -11.53
CA VAL A 126 3.12 -19.70 -12.23
C VAL A 126 3.56 -18.58 -13.15
N ASP A 127 3.08 -18.60 -14.39
CA ASP A 127 3.40 -17.56 -15.38
C ASP A 127 2.99 -16.16 -14.91
N THR A 128 3.85 -15.16 -15.14
CA THR A 128 3.63 -13.75 -14.76
C THR A 128 2.26 -13.19 -15.19
N PRO A 129 1.73 -13.45 -16.41
CA PRO A 129 0.42 -12.94 -16.81
C PRO A 129 -0.73 -13.53 -16.00
N LYS A 130 -0.61 -14.79 -15.54
CA LYS A 130 -1.61 -15.43 -14.68
C LYS A 130 -1.57 -14.81 -13.28
N LEU A 131 -0.37 -14.51 -12.76
CA LEU A 131 -0.20 -13.82 -11.49
C LEU A 131 -0.78 -12.41 -11.51
N GLN A 132 -0.53 -11.64 -12.58
CA GLN A 132 -1.12 -10.31 -12.76
C GLN A 132 -2.66 -10.37 -12.79
N LYS A 133 -3.24 -11.31 -13.55
CA LYS A 133 -4.69 -11.51 -13.57
C LYS A 133 -5.25 -11.91 -12.22
N ALA A 134 -4.58 -12.82 -11.50
CA ALA A 134 -4.97 -13.21 -10.16
C ALA A 134 -4.96 -12.01 -9.20
N GLY A 135 -3.93 -11.16 -9.28
CA GLY A 135 -3.86 -9.90 -8.53
C GLY A 135 -5.05 -8.99 -8.83
N GLY A 136 -5.38 -8.77 -10.11
CA GLY A 136 -6.56 -8.01 -10.51
C GLY A 136 -7.87 -8.55 -9.93
N VAL A 137 -8.06 -9.88 -9.96
CA VAL A 137 -9.23 -10.53 -9.36
C VAL A 137 -9.30 -10.31 -7.84
N VAL A 138 -8.17 -10.44 -7.14
CA VAL A 138 -8.10 -10.17 -5.69
C VAL A 138 -8.50 -8.72 -5.39
N PHE A 139 -8.02 -7.76 -6.19
CA PHE A 139 -8.41 -6.35 -6.06
C PHE A 139 -9.91 -6.15 -6.30
N LEU A 140 -10.51 -6.79 -7.31
CA LEU A 140 -11.94 -6.73 -7.57
C LEU A 140 -12.76 -7.28 -6.39
N LEU A 141 -12.36 -8.43 -5.84
CA LEU A 141 -13.03 -9.03 -4.68
C LEU A 141 -12.91 -8.14 -3.43
N ALA A 142 -11.71 -7.61 -3.17
CA ALA A 142 -11.49 -6.67 -2.08
C ALA A 142 -12.38 -5.43 -2.23
N GLY A 143 -12.42 -4.83 -3.43
CA GLY A 143 -13.26 -3.67 -3.73
C GLY A 143 -14.75 -3.93 -3.51
N ALA A 144 -15.26 -5.07 -4.00
CA ALA A 144 -16.64 -5.47 -3.81
C ALA A 144 -16.98 -5.68 -2.33
N THR A 145 -16.13 -6.36 -1.57
CA THR A 145 -16.37 -6.59 -0.13
C THR A 145 -16.34 -5.29 0.67
N LEU A 146 -15.44 -4.36 0.36
CA LEU A 146 -15.38 -3.04 1.00
C LEU A 146 -16.63 -2.20 0.73
N LEU A 147 -17.14 -2.21 -0.51
CA LEU A 147 -18.39 -1.52 -0.84
C LEU A 147 -19.57 -2.09 -0.07
N VAL A 148 -19.71 -3.42 -0.06
CA VAL A 148 -20.80 -4.10 0.68
C VAL A 148 -20.74 -3.72 2.16
N ARG A 149 -19.54 -3.67 2.77
CA ARG A 149 -19.38 -3.22 4.16
C ARG A 149 -19.75 -1.75 4.33
N GLY A 150 -19.29 -0.87 3.44
CA GLY A 150 -19.63 0.55 3.45
C GLY A 150 -21.13 0.81 3.38
N PHE A 151 -21.88 0.04 2.57
CA PHE A 151 -23.34 0.16 2.49
C PHE A 151 -24.07 -0.35 3.73
N ARG A 152 -23.50 -1.33 4.44
CA ARG A 152 -24.09 -1.95 5.64
C ARG A 152 -23.78 -1.20 6.94
N LEU A 153 -22.86 -0.23 6.93
CA LEU A 153 -22.62 0.62 8.08
C LEU A 153 -23.88 1.47 8.38
N PRO A 154 -24.32 1.58 9.63
CA PRO A 154 -25.50 2.35 10.03
C PRO A 154 -25.37 3.85 9.72
#